data_AF-A0A1B1S8Q8-F1
#
_entry.id   AF-A0A1B1S8Q8-F1
#
_cell.length_a   1.000
_cell.length_b   1.000
_cell.length_c   1.000
_cell.angle_alpha   90.00
_cell.angle_beta   90.00
_cell.angle_gamma   90.00
#
_symmetry.space_group_name_H-M   'P 1'
#
loop_
_entity.id
_entity.type
_entity.pdbx_description
1 polymer ?
#
loop_
_entity_poly.entity_id
_entity_poly.type
_entity_poly.pdbx_seq_one_letter_code
_entity_poly.pdbx_strand_id
1 'polypeptide(L)'
;MQTDNKKKVFVSGCYDMLHSGHVAFFKEASRYGDLYVGIGSDSTIEGLKNRKTVYSEKERLYMVKSIRYVTDAYINSGSGMLDFLDTLDRVKPDIFVVNSDGGSELKRNLCREKGIEYVELERVPDAGLEARSTTSLRKGVKSHLPYRVDIAGTWIDQPYVSEYGAGWALTISIEPTVEFMERGGMSTSTRNAAKKIWPYELPNYNEEMLARLLFCFENDPENKGHISGAQDAIGICMSGLNRHYYDGHYWPAKIESCHDENVLSWLENHIVLIPMFPRRPGCSVVEGKDITPAKVRRLTEAADRCWDAVMRCNLHEFAAAFRDSFEAQISMFPAMMQPGVEEYINRWRNHALAWKMLGAGGGGHLALVVDRIPEDENIIRIKIRRKE
;
A
#
# COMPACT_ATOMS: atom_id res chain seq x y z
N MET A 1 -11.05 -36.16 -47.93
CA MET A 1 -10.94 -35.93 -46.47
C MET A 1 -11.87 -34.78 -46.13
N GLN A 2 -12.82 -34.97 -45.20
CA GLN A 2 -13.48 -33.82 -44.59
C GLN A 2 -12.42 -33.11 -43.74
N THR A 3 -12.13 -31.86 -44.07
CA THR A 3 -11.49 -30.96 -43.11
C THR A 3 -12.54 -30.62 -42.08
N ASP A 4 -12.46 -31.24 -40.89
CA ASP A 4 -13.18 -30.73 -39.72
C ASP A 4 -12.75 -29.28 -39.54
N ASN A 5 -13.64 -28.36 -39.89
CA ASN A 5 -13.36 -26.94 -39.84
C ASN A 5 -13.43 -26.54 -38.38
N LYS A 6 -12.29 -26.69 -37.68
CA LYS A 6 -12.15 -26.29 -36.29
C LYS A 6 -12.70 -24.89 -36.09
N LYS A 7 -13.53 -24.73 -35.07
CA LYS A 7 -14.02 -23.42 -34.64
C LYS A 7 -12.83 -22.48 -34.43
N LYS A 8 -13.00 -21.22 -34.82
CA LYS A 8 -12.07 -20.15 -34.54
C LYS A 8 -12.44 -19.50 -33.21
N VAL A 9 -11.47 -19.46 -32.30
CA VAL A 9 -11.61 -18.84 -30.98
C VAL A 9 -10.86 -17.52 -30.99
N PHE A 10 -11.47 -16.46 -30.47
CA PHE A 10 -10.80 -15.16 -30.33
C PHE A 10 -10.78 -14.69 -28.88
N VAL A 11 -9.63 -14.16 -28.47
CA VAL A 11 -9.42 -13.49 -27.18
C VAL A 11 -8.77 -12.14 -27.43
N SER A 12 -9.18 -11.10 -26.69
CA SER A 12 -8.53 -9.78 -26.78
C SER A 12 -8.09 -9.27 -25.41
N GLY A 13 -6.91 -8.65 -25.36
CA GLY A 13 -6.32 -8.17 -24.12
C GLY A 13 -4.99 -7.42 -24.29
N CYS A 14 -4.40 -7.06 -23.16
CA CYS A 14 -3.12 -6.37 -23.10
C CYS A 14 -1.93 -7.34 -23.17
N TYR A 15 -2.02 -8.45 -22.43
CA TYR A 15 -1.00 -9.51 -22.33
C TYR A 15 0.44 -9.05 -22.01
N ASP A 16 0.56 -7.84 -21.46
CA ASP A 16 1.82 -7.30 -20.95
C ASP A 16 2.28 -8.04 -19.69
N MET A 17 3.60 -8.15 -19.54
CA MET A 17 4.29 -9.05 -18.61
C MET A 17 3.75 -10.48 -18.69
N LEU A 18 4.04 -11.18 -19.79
CA LEU A 18 3.55 -12.54 -20.02
C LEU A 18 3.94 -13.47 -18.87
N HIS A 19 2.97 -14.18 -18.31
CA HIS A 19 3.14 -15.02 -17.12
C HIS A 19 2.29 -16.29 -17.20
N SER A 20 2.49 -17.24 -16.26
CA SER A 20 1.77 -18.53 -16.18
C SER A 20 0.26 -18.41 -16.39
N GLY A 21 -0.40 -17.51 -15.65
CA GLY A 21 -1.84 -17.25 -15.81
C GLY A 21 -2.30 -16.85 -17.22
N HIS A 22 -1.49 -16.17 -18.04
CA HIS A 22 -1.80 -15.93 -19.45
C HIS A 22 -1.68 -17.21 -20.27
N VAL A 23 -0.62 -18.01 -20.05
CA VAL A 23 -0.41 -19.29 -20.75
C VAL A 23 -1.51 -20.29 -20.40
N ALA A 24 -1.94 -20.36 -19.13
CA ALA A 24 -3.06 -21.17 -18.68
C ALA A 24 -4.39 -20.71 -19.32
N PHE A 25 -4.65 -19.41 -19.37
CA PHE A 25 -5.82 -18.88 -20.08
C PHE A 25 -5.82 -19.24 -21.57
N PHE A 26 -4.69 -19.12 -22.27
CA PHE A 26 -4.58 -19.53 -23.67
C PHE A 26 -4.73 -21.05 -23.85
N LYS A 27 -4.19 -21.86 -22.93
CA LYS A 27 -4.39 -23.32 -22.89
C LYS A 27 -5.88 -23.67 -22.81
N GLU A 28 -6.62 -23.06 -21.89
CA GLU A 28 -8.07 -23.29 -21.74
C GLU A 28 -8.87 -22.77 -22.94
N ALA A 29 -8.58 -21.56 -23.43
CA ALA A 29 -9.24 -21.00 -24.62
C ALA A 29 -9.00 -21.87 -25.88
N SER A 30 -7.80 -22.46 -26.04
CA SER A 30 -7.48 -23.35 -27.17
C SER A 30 -8.24 -24.69 -27.16
N ARG A 31 -8.94 -25.04 -26.07
CA ARG A 31 -9.82 -26.24 -26.03
C ARG A 31 -11.08 -26.06 -26.87
N TYR A 32 -11.48 -24.81 -27.14
CA TYR A 32 -12.68 -24.48 -27.90
C TYR A 32 -12.43 -24.46 -29.43
N GLY A 33 -11.17 -24.52 -29.87
CA GLY A 33 -10.80 -24.43 -31.27
C GLY A 33 -9.45 -23.75 -31.51
N ASP A 34 -9.18 -23.33 -32.74
CA ASP A 34 -7.93 -22.66 -33.10
C ASP A 34 -7.93 -21.21 -32.60
N LEU A 35 -6.93 -20.85 -31.78
CA LEU A 35 -6.93 -19.64 -30.96
C LEU A 35 -6.22 -18.45 -31.63
N TYR A 36 -6.96 -17.37 -31.84
CA TYR A 36 -6.48 -16.10 -32.36
C TYR A 36 -6.46 -15.04 -31.24
N VAL A 37 -5.36 -14.30 -31.12
CA VAL A 37 -5.17 -13.32 -30.03
C VAL A 37 -5.09 -11.89 -30.57
N GLY A 38 -6.02 -11.03 -30.15
CA GLY A 38 -5.95 -9.58 -30.33
C GLY A 38 -5.19 -8.90 -29.19
N ILE A 39 -4.13 -8.17 -29.53
CA ILE A 39 -3.26 -7.48 -28.57
C ILE A 39 -3.49 -5.97 -28.69
N GLY A 40 -3.95 -5.33 -27.62
CA GLY A 40 -4.11 -3.88 -27.61
C GLY A 40 -2.79 -3.15 -27.85
N SER A 41 -2.78 -2.19 -28.77
CA SER A 41 -1.62 -1.36 -29.12
C SER A 41 -1.10 -0.57 -27.91
N ASP A 42 0.16 -0.14 -27.95
CA ASP A 42 0.76 0.60 -26.83
C ASP A 42 -0.02 1.91 -26.56
N SER A 43 -0.46 2.61 -27.61
CA SER A 43 -1.28 3.83 -27.51
C SER A 43 -2.67 3.57 -26.93
N THR A 44 -3.34 2.49 -27.33
CA THR A 44 -4.66 2.12 -26.79
C THR A 44 -4.58 1.68 -25.34
N ILE A 45 -3.53 0.93 -24.94
CA ILE A 45 -3.32 0.57 -23.54
C ILE A 45 -2.96 1.79 -22.69
N GLU A 46 -2.14 2.72 -23.20
CA GLU A 46 -1.83 3.97 -22.52
C GLU A 46 -3.09 4.83 -22.32
N GLY A 47 -3.91 5.02 -23.36
CA GLY A 47 -5.16 5.79 -23.26
C GLY A 47 -6.25 5.15 -22.38
N LEU A 48 -6.36 3.81 -22.35
CA LEU A 48 -7.35 3.11 -21.53
C LEU A 48 -6.95 2.97 -20.06
N LYS A 49 -5.65 2.84 -19.78
CA LYS A 49 -5.14 2.49 -18.44
C LYS A 49 -4.26 3.59 -17.83
N ASN A 50 -4.13 4.73 -18.50
CA ASN A 50 -3.27 5.86 -18.14
C ASN A 50 -1.86 5.44 -17.70
N ARG A 51 -1.30 4.43 -18.38
CA ARG A 51 -0.01 3.82 -18.04
C ARG A 51 0.60 3.11 -19.24
N LYS A 52 1.92 3.17 -19.38
CA LYS A 52 2.65 2.43 -20.41
C LYS A 52 2.69 0.93 -20.11
N THR A 53 2.81 0.16 -21.18
CA THR A 53 3.21 -1.25 -21.20
C THR A 53 4.67 -1.39 -20.78
N VAL A 54 5.06 -2.55 -20.23
CA VAL A 54 6.47 -2.84 -19.93
C VAL A 54 7.19 -3.31 -21.18
N TYR A 55 6.53 -4.20 -21.93
CA TYR A 55 6.99 -4.64 -23.25
C TYR A 55 6.21 -3.93 -24.34
N SER A 56 6.92 -3.49 -25.39
CA SER A 56 6.29 -2.89 -26.57
C SER A 56 5.29 -3.85 -27.20
N GLU A 57 4.32 -3.31 -27.95
CA GLU A 57 3.34 -4.12 -28.67
C GLU A 57 3.98 -5.19 -29.56
N LYS A 58 5.14 -4.89 -30.16
CA LYS A 58 5.93 -5.82 -31.00
C LYS A 58 6.52 -6.98 -30.19
N GLU A 59 7.04 -6.72 -29.00
CA GLU A 59 7.54 -7.76 -28.10
C GLU A 59 6.40 -8.61 -27.53
N ARG A 60 5.28 -7.97 -27.13
CA ARG A 60 4.07 -8.67 -26.69
C ARG A 60 3.53 -9.59 -27.80
N LEU A 61 3.52 -9.12 -29.04
CA LEU A 61 3.16 -9.92 -30.22
C LEU A 61 4.10 -11.11 -30.42
N TYR A 62 5.41 -10.90 -30.38
CA TYR A 62 6.39 -11.96 -30.54
C TYR A 62 6.24 -13.04 -29.46
N MET A 63 6.11 -12.64 -28.19
CA MET A 63 5.92 -13.57 -27.08
C MET A 63 4.63 -14.35 -27.21
N VAL A 64 3.49 -13.69 -27.50
CA VAL A 64 2.19 -14.34 -27.65
C VAL A 64 2.15 -15.32 -28.82
N LYS A 65 2.73 -14.97 -29.98
CA LYS A 65 2.86 -15.89 -31.13
C LYS A 65 3.75 -17.10 -30.85
N SER A 66 4.63 -17.02 -29.86
CA SER A 66 5.52 -18.12 -29.48
C SER A 66 4.87 -19.13 -28.51
N ILE A 67 3.65 -18.87 -28.03
CA ILE A 67 2.93 -19.76 -27.12
C ILE A 67 2.27 -20.88 -27.93
N ARG A 68 2.58 -22.14 -27.62
CA ARG A 68 2.12 -23.34 -28.36
C ARG A 68 0.61 -23.50 -28.54
N TYR A 69 -0.19 -22.76 -27.78
CA TYR A 69 -1.66 -22.78 -27.79
C TYR A 69 -2.28 -21.71 -28.70
N VAL A 70 -1.47 -20.78 -29.23
CA VAL A 70 -1.91 -19.66 -30.07
C VAL A 70 -1.66 -20.02 -31.54
N THR A 71 -2.71 -19.95 -32.36
CA THR A 71 -2.65 -20.18 -33.80
C THR A 71 -2.10 -18.96 -34.54
N ASP A 72 -2.57 -17.76 -34.20
CA ASP A 72 -1.97 -16.49 -34.64
C ASP A 72 -2.33 -15.34 -33.69
N ALA A 73 -1.61 -14.22 -33.79
CA ALA A 73 -1.89 -13.01 -33.03
C ALA A 73 -1.71 -11.73 -33.86
N TYR A 74 -2.40 -10.67 -33.45
CA TYR A 74 -2.43 -9.38 -34.14
C TYR A 74 -2.35 -8.22 -33.14
N ILE A 75 -1.79 -7.09 -33.57
CA ILE A 75 -2.02 -5.81 -32.88
C ILE A 75 -3.38 -5.28 -33.32
N ASN A 76 -4.19 -4.85 -32.36
CA ASN A 76 -5.49 -4.21 -32.59
C ASN A 76 -5.26 -2.78 -33.12
N SER A 77 -5.90 -2.44 -34.24
CA SER A 77 -5.83 -1.12 -34.88
C SER A 77 -6.76 -0.07 -34.26
N GLY A 78 -7.82 -0.49 -33.58
CA GLY A 78 -8.78 0.40 -32.95
C GLY A 78 -8.31 0.97 -31.61
N SER A 79 -9.22 1.67 -30.94
CA SER A 79 -9.02 2.27 -29.62
C SER A 79 -10.24 2.10 -28.72
N GLY A 80 -10.08 2.40 -27.43
CA GLY A 80 -11.14 2.21 -26.44
C GLY A 80 -11.41 0.74 -26.11
N MET A 81 -12.51 0.45 -25.40
CA MET A 81 -12.81 -0.90 -24.89
C MET A 81 -13.11 -1.96 -25.97
N LEU A 82 -13.29 -1.52 -27.22
CA LEU A 82 -13.56 -2.35 -28.40
C LEU A 82 -12.49 -2.12 -29.49
N ASP A 83 -11.23 -1.94 -29.08
CA ASP A 83 -10.08 -1.75 -29.97
C ASP A 83 -9.90 -2.87 -31.01
N PHE A 84 -10.38 -4.06 -30.68
CA PHE A 84 -10.24 -5.29 -31.47
C PHE A 84 -11.26 -5.45 -32.62
N LEU A 85 -12.12 -4.47 -32.92
CA LEU A 85 -13.20 -4.64 -33.92
C LEU A 85 -12.70 -5.04 -35.32
N ASP A 86 -11.69 -4.34 -35.85
CA ASP A 86 -11.11 -4.68 -37.16
C ASP A 86 -10.48 -6.09 -37.17
N THR A 87 -9.82 -6.46 -36.07
CA THR A 87 -9.22 -7.78 -35.86
C THR A 87 -10.30 -8.86 -35.79
N LEU A 88 -11.45 -8.57 -35.17
CA LEU A 88 -12.61 -9.46 -35.09
C LEU A 88 -13.21 -9.73 -36.47
N ASP A 89 -13.40 -8.68 -37.28
CA ASP A 89 -13.94 -8.79 -38.64
C ASP A 89 -12.95 -9.43 -39.63
N ARG A 90 -11.64 -9.35 -39.36
CA ARG A 90 -10.59 -10.09 -40.07
C ARG A 90 -10.56 -11.57 -39.71
N VAL A 91 -10.62 -11.92 -38.41
CA VAL A 91 -10.52 -13.32 -37.95
C VAL A 91 -11.81 -14.08 -38.26
N LYS A 92 -12.97 -13.44 -38.05
CA LYS A 92 -14.32 -14.02 -38.05
C LYS A 92 -14.41 -15.25 -37.15
N PRO A 93 -14.29 -15.08 -35.82
CA PRO A 93 -14.34 -16.19 -34.87
C PRO A 93 -15.77 -16.69 -34.67
N ASP A 94 -15.89 -17.99 -34.42
CA ASP A 94 -17.13 -18.62 -33.97
C ASP A 94 -17.36 -18.37 -32.47
N ILE A 95 -16.28 -18.24 -31.69
CA ILE A 95 -16.31 -18.08 -30.23
C ILE A 95 -15.44 -16.89 -29.79
N PHE A 96 -15.97 -16.01 -28.96
CA PHE A 96 -15.23 -14.97 -28.23
C PHE A 96 -15.09 -15.40 -26.76
N VAL A 97 -13.85 -15.59 -26.31
CA VAL A 97 -13.54 -15.99 -24.92
C VAL A 97 -13.02 -14.80 -24.12
N VAL A 98 -13.50 -14.64 -22.88
CA VAL A 98 -12.94 -13.72 -21.88
C VAL A 98 -12.61 -14.45 -20.59
N ASN A 99 -11.73 -13.85 -19.78
CA ASN A 99 -11.64 -14.18 -18.35
C ASN A 99 -12.80 -13.49 -17.59
N SER A 100 -13.15 -14.01 -16.41
CA SER A 100 -14.06 -13.42 -15.42
C SER A 100 -13.94 -11.89 -15.30
N ASP A 101 -12.71 -11.38 -15.17
CA ASP A 101 -12.42 -9.94 -14.97
C ASP A 101 -12.56 -9.09 -16.25
N GLY A 102 -12.80 -9.74 -17.40
CA GLY A 102 -12.81 -9.12 -18.73
C GLY A 102 -14.19 -9.09 -19.39
N GLY A 103 -15.22 -9.59 -18.70
CA GLY A 103 -16.61 -9.57 -19.13
C GLY A 103 -17.16 -8.14 -19.21
N SER A 104 -17.98 -7.86 -20.23
CA SER A 104 -18.76 -6.61 -20.28
C SER A 104 -20.00 -6.76 -21.14
N GLU A 105 -21.07 -6.04 -20.79
CA GLU A 105 -22.33 -6.07 -21.53
C GLU A 105 -22.17 -5.60 -22.98
N LEU A 106 -21.29 -4.62 -23.22
CA LEU A 106 -20.87 -4.18 -24.55
C LEU A 106 -20.34 -5.33 -25.41
N LYS A 107 -19.48 -6.21 -24.84
CA LYS A 107 -18.96 -7.38 -25.57
C LYS A 107 -20.04 -8.43 -25.80
N ARG A 108 -20.93 -8.67 -24.83
CA ARG A 108 -22.06 -9.60 -24.98
C ARG A 108 -23.02 -9.16 -26.09
N ASN A 109 -23.34 -7.86 -26.15
CA ASN A 109 -24.20 -7.29 -27.19
C ASN A 109 -23.53 -7.36 -28.57
N LEU A 110 -22.25 -6.98 -28.68
CA LEU A 110 -21.47 -7.12 -29.92
C LEU A 110 -21.44 -8.57 -30.44
N CYS A 111 -21.26 -9.55 -29.55
CA CYS A 111 -21.26 -10.96 -29.93
C CYS A 111 -22.65 -11.43 -30.36
N ARG A 112 -23.73 -10.98 -29.70
CA ARG A 112 -25.11 -11.25 -30.11
C ARG A 112 -25.42 -10.68 -31.50
N GLU A 113 -24.99 -9.45 -31.78
CA GLU A 113 -25.17 -8.79 -33.08
C GLU A 113 -24.40 -9.48 -34.22
N LYS A 114 -23.17 -9.95 -33.93
CA LYS A 114 -22.32 -10.64 -34.92
C LYS A 114 -22.52 -12.17 -34.98
N GLY A 115 -23.42 -12.73 -34.17
CA GLY A 115 -23.70 -14.18 -34.13
C GLY A 115 -22.56 -15.03 -33.55
N ILE A 116 -21.75 -14.47 -32.66
CA ILE A 116 -20.56 -15.09 -32.05
C ILE A 116 -20.92 -15.68 -30.68
N GLU A 117 -20.49 -16.89 -30.39
CA GLU A 117 -20.66 -17.55 -29.09
C GLU A 117 -19.78 -16.87 -28.03
N TYR A 118 -20.36 -16.40 -26.92
CA TYR A 118 -19.63 -15.68 -25.87
C TYR A 118 -19.38 -16.58 -24.65
N VAL A 119 -18.11 -16.81 -24.31
CA VAL A 119 -17.70 -17.70 -23.23
C VAL A 119 -16.88 -16.93 -22.20
N GLU A 120 -17.23 -17.08 -20.93
CA GLU A 120 -16.46 -16.54 -19.80
C GLU A 120 -15.79 -17.69 -19.04
N LEU A 121 -14.47 -17.59 -18.85
CA LEU A 121 -13.68 -18.56 -18.10
C LEU A 121 -13.24 -17.98 -16.76
N GLU A 122 -13.33 -18.77 -15.70
CA GLU A 122 -12.69 -18.46 -14.43
C GLU A 122 -11.16 -18.65 -14.53
N ARG A 123 -10.39 -17.87 -13.77
CA ARG A 123 -8.93 -18.07 -13.69
C ARG A 123 -8.59 -19.27 -12.82
N VAL A 124 -8.55 -20.44 -13.44
CA VAL A 124 -7.96 -21.64 -12.84
C VAL A 124 -6.46 -21.68 -13.16
N PRO A 125 -5.55 -21.68 -12.16
CA PRO A 125 -4.13 -21.90 -12.41
C PRO A 125 -3.88 -23.31 -12.95
N ASP A 126 -2.88 -23.47 -13.81
CA ASP A 126 -2.44 -24.81 -14.23
C ASP A 126 -1.85 -25.57 -13.03
N ALA A 127 -1.99 -26.89 -13.00
CA ALA A 127 -1.73 -27.69 -11.81
C ALA A 127 -0.31 -27.46 -11.23
N GLY A 128 -0.23 -27.03 -9.97
CA GLY A 128 1.03 -26.73 -9.28
C GLY A 128 1.56 -25.31 -9.44
N LEU A 129 0.82 -24.39 -10.08
CA LEU A 129 1.21 -22.98 -10.22
C LEU A 129 0.30 -22.04 -9.42
N GLU A 130 0.88 -20.94 -8.92
CA GLU A 130 0.14 -19.88 -8.24
C GLU A 130 -0.75 -19.07 -9.21
N ALA A 131 -1.87 -18.57 -8.70
CA ALA A 131 -2.73 -17.62 -9.43
C ALA A 131 -2.03 -16.27 -9.60
N ARG A 132 -1.79 -15.86 -10.86
CA ARG A 132 -1.15 -14.58 -11.22
C ARG A 132 -1.95 -13.82 -12.27
N SER A 133 -1.90 -12.49 -12.22
CA SER A 133 -2.52 -11.58 -13.18
C SER A 133 -1.65 -10.34 -13.40
N THR A 134 -1.68 -9.69 -14.57
CA THR A 134 -0.97 -8.40 -14.76
C THR A 134 -1.43 -7.32 -13.79
N THR A 135 -2.65 -7.43 -13.23
CA THR A 135 -3.13 -6.53 -12.18
C THR A 135 -2.47 -6.85 -10.85
N SER A 136 -2.31 -8.13 -10.45
CA SER A 136 -1.55 -8.50 -9.25
C SER A 136 -0.05 -8.24 -9.37
N LEU A 137 0.52 -8.36 -10.57
CA LEU A 137 1.89 -7.93 -10.89
C LEU A 137 2.06 -6.41 -11.00
N ARG A 138 0.98 -5.62 -10.85
CA ARG A 138 0.99 -4.14 -10.84
C ARG A 138 0.11 -3.57 -9.72
N LYS A 139 -0.16 -4.34 -8.64
CA LYS A 139 -1.16 -3.99 -7.62
C LYS A 139 -0.55 -3.14 -6.51
N GLY A 140 -0.95 -1.88 -6.46
CA GLY A 140 -1.18 -1.22 -5.17
C GLY A 140 -0.74 0.23 -5.11
N VAL A 141 0.45 0.54 -5.63
CA VAL A 141 1.11 1.82 -5.33
C VAL A 141 1.88 2.29 -6.55
N LYS A 142 2.03 3.61 -6.71
CA LYS A 142 3.01 4.16 -7.67
C LYS A 142 4.46 3.87 -7.29
N SER A 143 4.73 3.41 -6.06
CA SER A 143 6.10 3.36 -5.53
C SER A 143 6.39 2.31 -4.44
N HIS A 144 5.49 1.37 -4.14
CA HIS A 144 5.49 0.30 -3.09
C HIS A 144 6.14 0.57 -1.70
N LEU A 145 6.60 1.79 -1.43
CA LEU A 145 7.24 2.16 -0.17
C LEU A 145 6.25 2.05 0.98
N PRO A 146 6.64 1.41 2.11
CA PRO A 146 5.83 1.30 3.31
C PRO A 146 5.41 2.66 3.86
N TYR A 147 4.42 2.63 4.74
CA TYR A 147 4.06 3.78 5.58
C TYR A 147 4.44 3.52 7.04
N ARG A 148 4.77 4.58 7.78
CA ARG A 148 4.98 4.54 9.24
C ARG A 148 3.66 4.81 9.96
N VAL A 149 3.30 3.94 10.90
CA VAL A 149 2.32 4.23 11.96
C VAL A 149 3.05 4.33 13.31
N ASP A 150 2.90 5.45 14.01
CA ASP A 150 3.53 5.71 15.30
C ASP A 150 2.62 5.26 16.45
N ILE A 151 3.17 4.42 17.32
CA ILE A 151 2.41 3.73 18.37
C ILE A 151 2.49 4.49 19.69
N ALA A 152 3.69 4.79 20.15
CA ALA A 152 3.95 5.51 21.39
C ALA A 152 5.28 6.27 21.31
N GLY A 153 5.50 7.23 22.22
CA GLY A 153 6.76 7.96 22.32
C GLY A 153 7.04 9.02 21.24
N THR A 154 6.15 9.21 20.25
CA THR A 154 6.29 10.24 19.19
C THR A 154 6.70 11.60 19.77
N TRP A 155 7.61 12.29 19.08
CA TRP A 155 8.36 13.50 19.48
C TRP A 155 9.66 13.28 20.26
N ILE A 156 9.90 12.12 20.87
CA ILE A 156 11.16 11.87 21.61
C ILE A 156 12.41 11.82 20.69
N ASP A 157 12.18 11.61 19.39
CA ASP A 157 13.16 11.63 18.30
C ASP A 157 13.67 13.04 17.94
N GLN A 158 13.11 14.08 18.58
CA GLN A 158 13.59 15.45 18.54
C GLN A 158 14.54 15.71 19.72
N PRO A 159 15.80 16.15 19.48
CA PRO A 159 16.75 16.51 20.54
C PRO A 159 16.20 17.46 21.61
N TYR A 160 15.41 18.47 21.21
CA TYR A 160 14.79 19.42 22.15
C TYR A 160 13.65 18.82 23.01
N VAL A 161 13.38 17.53 22.86
CA VAL A 161 12.47 16.75 23.71
C VAL A 161 13.27 15.75 24.52
N SER A 162 14.15 14.96 23.88
CA SER A 162 14.97 13.96 24.59
C SER A 162 16.06 14.56 25.50
N GLU A 163 16.44 15.82 25.33
CA GLU A 163 17.30 16.55 26.29
C GLU A 163 16.67 16.65 27.70
N TYR A 164 15.34 16.61 27.81
CA TYR A 164 14.61 16.63 29.08
C TYR A 164 14.43 15.23 29.69
N GLY A 165 14.80 14.17 28.97
CA GLY A 165 14.72 12.79 29.42
C GLY A 165 14.83 11.82 28.25
N ALA A 166 15.78 10.88 28.32
CA ALA A 166 15.97 9.85 27.32
C ALA A 166 14.85 8.79 27.36
N GLY A 167 14.55 8.16 26.22
CA GLY A 167 13.54 7.11 26.16
C GLY A 167 13.18 6.62 24.76
N TRP A 168 12.22 5.71 24.70
CA TRP A 168 11.81 5.01 23.49
C TRP A 168 10.68 5.71 22.73
N ALA A 169 10.72 5.65 21.39
CA ALA A 169 9.54 5.72 20.54
C ALA A 169 9.30 4.38 19.84
N LEU A 170 8.03 4.10 19.54
CA LEU A 170 7.56 2.87 18.91
C LEU A 170 6.92 3.17 17.56
N THR A 171 7.27 2.38 16.56
CA THR A 171 6.72 2.45 15.20
C THR A 171 6.47 1.07 14.63
N ILE A 172 5.40 0.94 13.84
CA ILE A 172 5.21 -0.19 12.92
C ILE A 172 5.35 0.29 11.48
N SER A 173 5.98 -0.55 10.66
CA SER A 173 6.02 -0.37 9.20
C SER A 173 4.86 -1.13 8.59
N ILE A 174 3.98 -0.45 7.85
CA ILE A 174 2.80 -1.07 7.24
C ILE A 174 2.92 -1.14 5.73
N GLU A 175 2.40 -2.24 5.19
CA GLU A 175 2.20 -2.41 3.75
C GLU A 175 1.29 -1.32 3.21
N PRO A 176 1.60 -0.76 2.03
CA PRO A 176 0.80 0.26 1.37
C PRO A 176 -0.43 -0.35 0.69
N THR A 177 -1.34 -0.92 1.50
CA THR A 177 -2.61 -1.54 1.05
C THR A 177 -3.60 -0.52 0.49
N VAL A 178 -3.48 0.74 0.90
CA VAL A 178 -4.17 1.93 0.37
C VAL A 178 -3.17 3.09 0.23
N GLU A 179 -3.43 4.04 -0.66
CA GLU A 179 -2.64 5.28 -0.73
C GLU A 179 -3.22 6.32 0.23
N PHE A 180 -2.46 6.69 1.26
CA PHE A 180 -2.89 7.64 2.29
C PHE A 180 -2.74 9.10 1.85
N MET A 181 -3.59 9.99 2.38
CA MET A 181 -3.56 11.42 2.10
C MET A 181 -2.25 12.11 2.49
N GLU A 182 -1.79 13.03 1.63
CA GLU A 182 -0.66 13.92 1.92
C GLU A 182 -0.88 14.74 3.19
N ARG A 183 0.19 14.90 4.00
CA ARG A 183 0.15 15.55 5.32
C ARG A 183 -0.83 14.88 6.31
N GLY A 184 -1.17 13.61 6.07
CA GLY A 184 -2.11 12.84 6.90
C GLY A 184 -1.51 12.15 8.13
N GLY A 185 -0.34 12.56 8.64
CA GLY A 185 0.38 11.87 9.74
C GLY A 185 1.22 10.65 9.30
N MET A 186 0.89 10.08 8.13
CA MET A 186 1.50 8.88 7.54
C MET A 186 2.87 9.10 6.88
N SER A 187 3.76 9.86 7.53
CA SER A 187 5.15 10.11 7.11
C SER A 187 5.33 10.52 5.63
N THR A 188 4.39 11.29 5.06
CA THR A 188 4.34 11.48 3.60
C THR A 188 5.47 12.35 3.06
N SER A 189 6.04 13.27 3.86
CA SER A 189 7.26 14.03 3.51
C SER A 189 8.44 13.08 3.26
N THR A 190 8.82 12.33 4.29
CA THR A 190 9.91 11.35 4.26
C THR A 190 9.68 10.28 3.20
N ARG A 191 8.44 9.82 3.03
CA ARG A 191 8.07 8.88 1.95
C ARG A 191 8.24 9.50 0.55
N ASN A 192 7.97 10.79 0.39
CA ASN A 192 8.22 11.49 -0.88
C ASN A 192 9.71 11.83 -1.10
N ALA A 193 10.51 11.97 -0.04
CA ALA A 193 11.98 11.97 -0.14
C ALA A 193 12.48 10.59 -0.59
N ALA A 194 11.99 9.51 0.03
CA ALA A 194 12.29 8.13 -0.36
C ALA A 194 11.92 7.86 -1.82
N LYS A 195 10.77 8.31 -2.33
CA LYS A 195 10.39 8.19 -3.76
C LYS A 195 11.40 8.81 -4.75
N LYS A 196 12.24 9.76 -4.33
CA LYS A 196 13.28 10.36 -5.21
C LYS A 196 14.47 9.44 -5.42
N ILE A 197 14.82 8.63 -4.40
CA ILE A 197 15.95 7.69 -4.43
C ILE A 197 15.51 6.25 -4.74
N TRP A 198 14.28 5.90 -4.37
CA TRP A 198 13.65 4.59 -4.47
C TRP A 198 12.22 4.75 -5.02
N PRO A 199 12.06 4.95 -6.34
CA PRO A 199 10.78 5.33 -6.93
C PRO A 199 9.74 4.21 -6.94
N TYR A 200 10.13 2.94 -6.75
CA TYR A 200 9.25 1.78 -6.94
C TYR A 200 9.10 0.87 -5.72
N GLU A 201 10.12 0.71 -4.89
CA GLU A 201 10.15 -0.12 -3.68
C GLU A 201 11.45 0.15 -2.89
N LEU A 202 11.55 -0.28 -1.63
CA LEU A 202 12.81 -0.24 -0.90
C LEU A 202 13.79 -1.28 -1.47
N PRO A 203 15.11 -0.98 -1.56
CA PRO A 203 16.09 -2.00 -1.90
C PRO A 203 16.07 -3.15 -0.90
N ASN A 204 16.26 -4.39 -1.35
CA ASN A 204 16.55 -5.50 -0.44
C ASN A 204 17.98 -5.35 0.11
N TYR A 205 18.09 -4.72 1.28
CA TYR A 205 19.34 -4.44 1.98
C TYR A 205 19.10 -4.31 3.49
N ASN A 206 20.17 -4.11 4.27
CA ASN A 206 20.09 -3.83 5.71
C ASN A 206 19.14 -2.64 5.99
N GLU A 207 18.03 -2.92 6.67
CA GLU A 207 16.93 -1.98 6.90
C GLU A 207 17.32 -0.75 7.73
N GLU A 208 18.17 -0.92 8.75
CA GLU A 208 18.67 0.18 9.57
C GLU A 208 19.56 1.12 8.75
N MET A 209 20.39 0.57 7.86
CA MET A 209 21.20 1.38 6.95
C MET A 209 20.33 2.12 5.94
N LEU A 210 19.26 1.51 5.42
CA LEU A 210 18.28 2.20 4.56
C LEU A 210 17.55 3.31 5.32
N ALA A 211 17.14 3.08 6.57
CA ALA A 211 16.57 4.12 7.44
C ALA A 211 17.54 5.28 7.63
N ARG A 212 18.83 5.00 7.86
CA ARG A 212 19.86 6.01 8.09
C ARG A 212 20.18 6.80 6.82
N LEU A 213 20.26 6.14 5.66
CA LEU A 213 20.43 6.80 4.36
C LEU A 213 19.25 7.72 4.05
N LEU A 214 18.01 7.27 4.28
CA LEU A 214 16.81 8.07 4.07
C LEU A 214 16.76 9.28 5.00
N PHE A 215 17.09 9.09 6.28
CA PHE A 215 17.18 10.18 7.26
C PHE A 215 18.21 11.24 6.85
N CYS A 216 19.40 10.83 6.41
CA CYS A 216 20.43 11.75 5.90
C CYS A 216 20.03 12.42 4.58
N PHE A 217 19.25 11.76 3.73
CA PHE A 217 18.79 12.31 2.45
C PHE A 217 17.62 13.31 2.60
N GLU A 218 16.72 13.11 3.56
CA GLU A 218 15.69 14.12 3.89
C GLU A 218 16.31 15.35 4.58
N ASN A 219 17.27 15.13 5.48
CA ASN A 219 17.97 16.17 6.20
C ASN A 219 19.27 16.60 5.50
N ASP A 220 19.13 17.09 4.27
CA ASP A 220 20.21 17.67 3.46
C ASP A 220 21.00 18.74 4.26
N PRO A 221 22.34 18.67 4.32
CA PRO A 221 23.16 19.64 5.07
C PRO A 221 23.04 21.09 4.56
N GLU A 222 22.63 21.32 3.32
CA GLU A 222 22.34 22.67 2.78
C GLU A 222 20.96 23.21 3.19
N ASN A 223 20.11 22.36 3.79
CA ASN A 223 18.78 22.74 4.27
C ASN A 223 18.90 23.58 5.57
N LYS A 224 18.77 24.90 5.42
CA LYS A 224 18.72 25.88 6.54
C LYS A 224 17.40 25.85 7.34
N GLY A 225 16.56 24.83 7.13
CA GLY A 225 15.25 24.66 7.75
C GLY A 225 15.27 23.83 9.03
N HIS A 226 14.11 23.23 9.33
CA HIS A 226 13.94 22.31 10.46
C HIS A 226 14.43 20.90 10.08
N ILE A 227 15.20 20.27 10.97
CA ILE A 227 15.63 18.88 10.85
C ILE A 227 14.47 17.95 11.27
N SER A 228 13.98 17.14 10.34
CA SER A 228 13.01 16.07 10.60
C SER A 228 13.63 15.00 11.49
N GLY A 229 12.87 14.45 12.44
CA GLY A 229 13.36 13.38 13.32
C GLY A 229 13.44 12.02 12.61
N ALA A 230 14.25 11.10 13.16
CA ALA A 230 14.53 9.82 12.50
C ALA A 230 13.38 8.81 12.51
N GLN A 231 12.32 9.04 13.31
CA GLN A 231 11.22 8.09 13.48
C GLN A 231 10.50 7.76 12.16
N ASP A 232 10.31 8.75 11.28
CA ASP A 232 9.64 8.56 9.99
C ASP A 232 10.47 7.66 9.06
N ALA A 233 11.79 7.89 8.99
CA ALA A 233 12.69 7.09 8.17
C ALA A 233 12.84 5.65 8.69
N ILE A 234 12.92 5.47 10.01
CA ILE A 234 12.95 4.15 10.66
C ILE A 234 11.65 3.37 10.38
N GLY A 235 10.48 3.99 10.59
CA GLY A 235 9.20 3.31 10.38
C GLY A 235 8.83 3.05 8.91
N ILE A 236 9.42 3.78 7.96
CA ILE A 236 9.34 3.43 6.53
C ILE A 236 10.27 2.24 6.24
N CYS A 237 11.54 2.28 6.67
CA CYS A 237 12.57 1.35 6.22
C CYS A 237 12.68 0.04 7.00
N MET A 238 12.40 0.00 8.31
CA MET A 238 12.53 -1.21 9.15
C MET A 238 11.20 -1.97 9.28
N SER A 239 11.19 -3.28 9.03
CA SER A 239 9.97 -4.10 9.05
C SER A 239 9.49 -4.44 10.46
N GLY A 240 8.25 -4.93 10.59
CA GLY A 240 7.65 -5.31 11.87
C GLY A 240 7.35 -4.13 12.80
N LEU A 241 7.42 -4.42 14.11
CA LEU A 241 7.33 -3.45 15.20
C LEU A 241 8.74 -3.09 15.66
N ASN A 242 9.05 -1.81 15.78
CA ASN A 242 10.37 -1.33 16.19
C ASN A 242 10.22 -0.36 17.36
N ARG A 243 11.08 -0.49 18.38
CA ARG A 243 11.34 0.59 19.35
C ARG A 243 12.75 1.14 19.18
N HIS A 244 12.90 2.45 19.29
CA HIS A 244 14.17 3.16 19.10
C HIS A 244 14.38 4.20 20.21
N TYR A 245 15.58 4.19 20.81
CA TYR A 245 15.92 4.92 22.03
C TYR A 245 16.71 6.19 21.74
N TYR A 246 16.23 7.34 22.19
CA TYR A 246 16.87 8.64 21.99
C TYR A 246 17.32 9.26 23.31
N ASP A 247 18.47 9.92 23.27
CA ASP A 247 19.21 10.47 24.41
C ASP A 247 19.74 11.89 24.12
N GLY A 248 19.03 12.65 23.27
CA GLY A 248 19.42 14.00 22.83
C GLY A 248 20.04 14.03 21.43
N HIS A 249 20.26 12.88 20.77
CA HIS A 249 20.70 12.80 19.39
C HIS A 249 19.53 12.57 18.41
N TYR A 250 19.66 13.04 17.16
CA TYR A 250 18.64 12.82 16.12
C TYR A 250 18.55 11.36 15.64
N TRP A 251 19.64 10.59 15.73
CA TRP A 251 19.65 9.16 15.45
C TRP A 251 19.62 8.41 16.78
N PRO A 252 18.81 7.34 16.94
CA PRO A 252 18.71 6.63 18.21
C PRO A 252 20.01 5.91 18.57
N ALA A 253 20.32 5.86 19.86
CA ALA A 253 21.47 5.13 20.40
C ALA A 253 21.27 3.60 20.37
N LYS A 254 20.01 3.14 20.31
CA LYS A 254 19.65 1.72 20.22
C LYS A 254 18.33 1.54 19.47
N ILE A 255 18.23 0.48 18.67
CA ILE A 255 16.97 0.03 18.05
C ILE A 255 16.73 -1.44 18.44
N GLU A 256 15.48 -1.80 18.68
CA GLU A 256 15.03 -3.17 18.93
C GLU A 256 13.79 -3.48 18.07
N SER A 257 13.76 -4.66 17.45
CA SER A 257 12.73 -5.07 16.50
C SER A 257 12.01 -6.32 16.95
N CYS A 258 10.69 -6.35 16.82
CA CYS A 258 9.84 -7.52 16.99
C CYS A 258 9.26 -7.94 15.63
N HIS A 259 9.56 -9.18 15.25
CA HIS A 259 9.04 -9.83 14.04
C HIS A 259 8.21 -11.09 14.36
N ASP A 260 7.81 -11.30 15.63
CA ASP A 260 6.98 -12.45 16.01
C ASP A 260 5.59 -12.36 15.36
N GLU A 261 5.20 -13.42 14.65
CA GLU A 261 3.96 -13.44 13.87
C GLU A 261 2.71 -13.30 14.75
N ASN A 262 2.71 -13.84 15.96
CA ASN A 262 1.56 -13.75 16.86
C ASN A 262 1.39 -12.30 17.34
N VAL A 263 2.48 -11.64 17.74
CA VAL A 263 2.45 -10.22 18.15
C VAL A 263 2.03 -9.32 16.98
N LEU A 264 2.57 -9.53 15.78
CA LEU A 264 2.25 -8.70 14.63
C LEU A 264 0.82 -8.91 14.11
N SER A 265 0.34 -10.16 14.03
CA SER A 265 -1.06 -10.44 13.69
C SER A 265 -2.03 -10.00 14.78
N TRP A 266 -1.63 -10.01 16.06
CA TRP A 266 -2.43 -9.46 17.15
C TRP A 266 -2.60 -7.94 17.00
N LEU A 267 -1.53 -7.19 16.72
CA LEU A 267 -1.60 -5.75 16.43
C LEU A 267 -2.50 -5.43 15.23
N GLU A 268 -2.44 -6.22 14.14
CA GLU A 268 -3.29 -6.05 12.95
C GLU A 268 -4.80 -6.28 13.21
N ASN A 269 -5.15 -7.01 14.27
CA ASN A 269 -6.54 -7.22 14.67
C ASN A 269 -7.06 -6.14 15.63
N HIS A 270 -6.17 -5.43 16.32
CA HIS A 270 -6.53 -4.45 17.35
C HIS A 270 -6.24 -2.99 16.98
N ILE A 271 -5.48 -2.71 15.91
CA ILE A 271 -5.23 -1.34 15.41
C ILE A 271 -5.95 -1.12 14.08
N VAL A 272 -6.74 -0.06 14.01
CA VAL A 272 -7.36 0.43 12.76
C VAL A 272 -7.13 1.92 12.59
N LEU A 273 -7.13 2.39 11.33
CA LEU A 273 -6.95 3.80 10.99
C LEU A 273 -8.25 4.38 10.43
N ILE A 274 -8.63 5.58 10.89
CA ILE A 274 -9.76 6.34 10.38
C ILE A 274 -9.24 7.62 9.70
N PRO A 275 -9.67 7.96 8.48
CA PRO A 275 -9.36 9.25 7.86
C PRO A 275 -10.08 10.40 8.59
N MET A 276 -9.34 11.47 8.85
CA MET A 276 -9.83 12.76 9.33
C MET A 276 -9.64 13.83 8.25
N PHE A 277 -10.07 15.06 8.53
CA PHE A 277 -9.72 16.21 7.68
C PHE A 277 -8.19 16.40 7.59
N PRO A 278 -7.66 16.83 6.43
CA PRO A 278 -6.23 17.07 6.26
C PRO A 278 -5.76 18.24 7.13
N ARG A 279 -4.50 18.21 7.57
CA ARG A 279 -3.91 19.29 8.36
C ARG A 279 -3.94 20.61 7.58
N ARG A 280 -4.50 21.64 8.22
CA ARG A 280 -4.74 22.95 7.61
C ARG A 280 -3.42 23.62 7.19
N PRO A 281 -3.36 24.33 6.04
CA PRO A 281 -2.18 25.11 5.64
C PRO A 281 -1.76 26.10 6.74
N GLY A 282 -0.46 26.26 6.96
CA GLY A 282 0.09 27.17 7.97
C GLY A 282 -0.01 26.69 9.43
N CYS A 283 -0.71 25.58 9.72
CA CYS A 283 -0.81 25.04 11.08
C CYS A 283 0.55 24.60 11.63
N SER A 284 1.01 25.26 12.69
CA SER A 284 2.16 24.84 13.50
C SER A 284 1.68 24.09 14.75
N VAL A 285 2.10 22.84 14.89
CA VAL A 285 1.78 21.99 16.06
C VAL A 285 2.77 22.15 17.22
N VAL A 286 3.88 22.84 16.97
CA VAL A 286 4.90 23.19 17.98
C VAL A 286 4.69 24.59 18.58
N GLU A 287 3.66 25.30 18.12
CA GLU A 287 3.23 26.57 18.69
C GLU A 287 2.66 26.34 20.10
N GLY A 288 3.07 27.17 21.06
CA GLY A 288 2.70 26.99 22.47
C GLY A 288 3.25 25.71 23.11
N LYS A 289 4.34 25.12 22.57
CA LYS A 289 4.96 23.94 23.17
C LYS A 289 5.42 24.22 24.61
N ASP A 290 5.15 23.28 25.51
CA ASP A 290 5.52 23.34 26.93
C ASP A 290 6.11 21.98 27.33
N ILE A 291 7.41 21.84 27.10
CA ILE A 291 8.18 20.61 27.30
C ILE A 291 8.90 20.71 28.65
N THR A 292 8.73 19.71 29.50
CA THR A 292 9.38 19.64 30.82
C THR A 292 9.81 18.20 31.12
N PRO A 293 10.79 17.98 32.03
CA PRO A 293 11.24 16.63 32.38
C PRO A 293 10.11 15.74 32.90
N ALA A 294 9.13 16.31 33.61
CA ALA A 294 7.97 15.58 34.10
C ALA A 294 7.05 15.11 32.96
N LYS A 295 6.86 15.93 31.92
CA LYS A 295 6.01 15.55 30.77
C LYS A 295 6.72 14.56 29.85
N VAL A 296 8.02 14.74 29.60
CA VAL A 296 8.84 13.80 28.83
C VAL A 296 8.92 12.45 29.52
N ARG A 297 9.11 12.42 30.85
CA ARG A 297 9.00 11.19 31.66
C ARG A 297 7.68 10.45 31.44
N ARG A 298 6.52 11.13 31.45
CA ARG A 298 5.23 10.48 31.17
C ARG A 298 5.17 9.90 29.75
N LEU A 299 5.77 10.57 28.76
CA LEU A 299 5.84 10.07 27.39
C LEU A 299 6.67 8.78 27.31
N THR A 300 7.84 8.76 27.94
CA THR A 300 8.77 7.62 27.87
C THR A 300 8.29 6.42 28.71
N GLU A 301 7.77 6.66 29.93
CA GLU A 301 7.13 5.63 30.76
C GLU A 301 5.86 5.04 30.11
N ALA A 302 5.12 5.82 29.31
CA ALA A 302 4.02 5.29 28.50
C ALA A 302 4.53 4.44 27.32
N ALA A 303 5.63 4.84 26.67
CA ALA A 303 6.24 4.06 25.58
C ALA A 303 6.79 2.70 26.05
N ASP A 304 7.46 2.64 27.19
CA ASP A 304 7.93 1.38 27.79
C ASP A 304 6.77 0.45 28.16
N ARG A 305 5.75 0.95 28.88
CA ARG A 305 4.54 0.16 29.19
C ARG A 305 3.82 -0.32 27.93
N CYS A 306 3.82 0.48 26.86
CA CYS A 306 3.21 0.13 25.59
C CYS A 306 3.95 -1.04 24.94
N TRP A 307 5.29 -1.02 24.92
CA TRP A 307 6.09 -2.15 24.43
C TRP A 307 5.80 -3.44 25.21
N ASP A 308 5.87 -3.38 26.54
CA ASP A 308 5.65 -4.55 27.40
C ASP A 308 4.25 -5.14 27.26
N ALA A 309 3.22 -4.30 27.14
CA ALA A 309 1.85 -4.74 26.93
C ALA A 309 1.67 -5.44 25.57
N VAL A 310 2.31 -4.92 24.51
CA VAL A 310 2.29 -5.52 23.17
C VAL A 310 3.04 -6.85 23.15
N MET A 311 4.20 -6.96 23.81
CA MET A 311 4.94 -8.23 23.94
C MET A 311 4.15 -9.31 24.70
N ARG A 312 3.23 -8.90 25.59
CA ARG A 312 2.30 -9.79 26.30
C ARG A 312 0.95 -9.98 25.61
N CYS A 313 0.71 -9.36 24.45
CA CYS A 313 -0.60 -9.27 23.78
C CYS A 313 -1.75 -8.84 24.72
N ASN A 314 -1.47 -7.97 25.70
CA ASN A 314 -2.46 -7.49 26.67
C ASN A 314 -3.16 -6.23 26.14
N LEU A 315 -4.39 -6.41 25.65
CA LEU A 315 -5.16 -5.34 25.00
C LEU A 315 -5.47 -4.15 25.92
N HIS A 316 -5.81 -4.40 27.18
CA HIS A 316 -6.20 -3.32 28.10
C HIS A 316 -4.99 -2.50 28.57
N GLU A 317 -3.87 -3.16 28.87
CA GLU A 317 -2.61 -2.47 29.18
C GLU A 317 -2.09 -1.70 27.96
N PHE A 318 -2.20 -2.28 26.76
CA PHE A 318 -1.80 -1.64 25.51
C PHE A 318 -2.65 -0.39 25.24
N ALA A 319 -3.98 -0.49 25.30
CA ALA A 319 -4.88 0.64 25.12
C ALA A 319 -4.63 1.76 26.14
N ALA A 320 -4.40 1.41 27.41
CA ALA A 320 -4.06 2.38 28.44
C ALA A 320 -2.74 3.11 28.11
N ALA A 321 -1.65 2.38 27.86
CA ALA A 321 -0.35 2.97 27.56
C ALA A 321 -0.35 3.78 26.25
N PHE A 322 -1.09 3.34 25.22
CA PHE A 322 -1.27 4.05 23.96
C PHE A 322 -1.98 5.40 24.15
N ARG A 323 -3.07 5.43 24.94
CA ARG A 323 -3.77 6.67 25.32
C ARG A 323 -2.88 7.58 26.16
N ASP A 324 -2.24 7.04 27.20
CA ASP A 324 -1.39 7.80 28.11
C ASP A 324 -0.21 8.45 27.35
N SER A 325 0.36 7.77 26.34
CA SER A 325 1.38 8.34 25.44
C SER A 325 0.83 9.50 24.59
N PHE A 326 -0.42 9.42 24.12
CA PHE A 326 -1.04 10.49 23.33
C PHE A 326 -1.39 11.71 24.20
N GLU A 327 -1.88 11.49 25.42
CA GLU A 327 -2.13 12.54 26.41
C GLU A 327 -0.82 13.24 26.82
N ALA A 328 0.27 12.50 26.97
CA ALA A 328 1.60 13.09 27.19
C ALA A 328 2.03 13.99 26.02
N GLN A 329 1.82 13.57 24.77
CA GLN A 329 2.08 14.39 23.57
C GLN A 329 1.26 15.67 23.56
N ILE A 330 -0.07 15.59 23.74
CA ILE A 330 -0.95 16.77 23.81
C ILE A 330 -0.50 17.72 24.93
N SER A 331 -0.07 17.17 26.08
CA SER A 331 0.40 18.00 27.20
C SER A 331 1.66 18.80 26.90
N MET A 332 2.49 18.38 25.94
CA MET A 332 3.69 19.10 25.49
C MET A 332 3.45 19.95 24.25
N PHE A 333 2.49 19.56 23.41
CA PHE A 333 2.20 20.16 22.11
C PHE A 333 0.68 20.42 21.97
N PRO A 334 0.11 21.37 22.74
CA PRO A 334 -1.33 21.59 22.77
C PRO A 334 -1.90 21.97 21.40
N ALA A 335 -1.12 22.65 20.55
CA ALA A 335 -1.50 22.99 19.18
C ALA A 335 -1.72 21.78 18.24
N MET A 336 -1.40 20.55 18.66
CA MET A 336 -1.85 19.32 17.98
C MET A 336 -3.39 19.24 17.91
N MET A 337 -4.09 19.70 18.95
CA MET A 337 -5.55 19.63 19.09
C MET A 337 -6.25 20.78 18.33
N GLN A 338 -6.11 20.77 17.01
CA GLN A 338 -6.75 21.76 16.13
C GLN A 338 -8.29 21.67 16.14
N PRO A 339 -9.01 22.78 15.82
CA PRO A 339 -10.48 22.77 15.79
C PRO A 339 -11.05 21.67 14.90
N GLY A 340 -11.92 20.85 15.49
CA GLY A 340 -12.53 19.66 14.88
C GLY A 340 -11.87 18.32 15.27
N VAL A 341 -10.64 18.30 15.80
CA VAL A 341 -9.96 17.04 16.20
C VAL A 341 -10.76 16.30 17.28
N GLU A 342 -11.18 17.02 18.31
CA GLU A 342 -11.94 16.46 19.43
C GLU A 342 -13.31 15.91 19.01
N GLU A 343 -13.99 16.56 18.04
CA GLU A 343 -15.24 16.07 17.48
C GLU A 343 -15.07 14.71 16.80
N TYR A 344 -13.98 14.51 16.06
CA TYR A 344 -13.67 13.22 15.42
C TYR A 344 -13.35 12.14 16.45
N ILE A 345 -12.55 12.46 17.48
CA ILE A 345 -12.28 11.56 18.60
C ILE A 345 -13.58 11.13 19.29
N ASN A 346 -14.49 12.07 19.54
CA ASN A 346 -15.75 11.80 20.23
C ASN A 346 -16.71 10.88 19.44
N ARG A 347 -16.65 10.84 18.10
CA ARG A 347 -17.42 9.87 17.28
C ARG A 347 -16.99 8.42 17.52
N TRP A 348 -15.70 8.20 17.78
CA TRP A 348 -15.11 6.87 17.97
C TRP A 348 -14.91 6.46 19.42
N ARG A 349 -15.14 7.37 20.38
CA ARG A 349 -14.95 7.17 21.83
C ARG A 349 -15.69 5.94 22.39
N ASN A 350 -16.85 5.59 21.84
CA ASN A 350 -17.64 4.43 22.28
C ASN A 350 -17.33 3.14 21.48
N HIS A 351 -16.50 3.24 20.44
CA HIS A 351 -16.15 2.16 19.51
C HIS A 351 -14.67 1.73 19.63
N ALA A 352 -13.88 2.40 20.46
CA ALA A 352 -12.45 2.16 20.66
C ALA A 352 -12.06 2.28 22.15
N LEU A 353 -11.12 1.46 22.57
CA LEU A 353 -10.53 1.48 23.92
C LEU A 353 -9.54 2.64 24.11
N ALA A 354 -8.89 3.04 23.02
CA ALA A 354 -7.98 4.19 22.96
C ALA A 354 -7.89 4.74 21.53
N TRP A 355 -7.38 5.97 21.41
CA TRP A 355 -7.21 6.68 20.15
C TRP A 355 -5.98 7.57 20.19
N LYS A 356 -5.39 7.83 19.02
CA LYS A 356 -4.22 8.70 18.85
C LYS A 356 -4.20 9.30 17.46
N MET A 357 -3.90 10.60 17.35
CA MET A 357 -3.53 11.18 16.05
C MET A 357 -2.15 10.68 15.63
N LEU A 358 -2.01 10.33 14.35
CA LEU A 358 -0.73 9.90 13.79
C LEU A 358 0.18 11.08 13.39
N GLY A 359 1.48 10.82 13.50
CA GLY A 359 2.54 11.79 13.31
C GLY A 359 2.41 13.00 14.25
N ALA A 360 2.82 14.17 13.74
CA ALA A 360 2.88 15.40 14.52
C ALA A 360 1.51 16.04 14.85
N GLY A 361 0.37 15.42 14.49
CA GLY A 361 -0.98 15.93 14.78
C GLY A 361 -1.45 17.11 13.92
N GLY A 362 -2.60 17.69 14.29
CA GLY A 362 -3.27 18.80 13.60
C GLY A 362 -4.26 18.40 12.49
N GLY A 363 -4.58 17.12 12.37
CA GLY A 363 -5.42 16.51 11.33
C GLY A 363 -4.80 15.21 10.80
N GLY A 364 -5.35 14.64 9.73
CA GLY A 364 -4.77 13.49 9.03
C GLY A 364 -5.51 12.18 9.29
N HIS A 365 -4.94 11.27 10.09
CA HIS A 365 -5.57 9.99 10.45
C HIS A 365 -5.57 9.79 11.96
N LEU A 366 -6.64 9.17 12.45
CA LEU A 366 -6.77 8.71 13.83
C LEU A 366 -6.51 7.20 13.86
N ALA A 367 -5.51 6.76 14.61
CA ALA A 367 -5.36 5.36 14.96
C ALA A 367 -6.24 5.05 16.18
N LEU A 368 -6.98 3.95 16.10
CA LEU A 368 -7.83 3.43 17.16
C LEU A 368 -7.32 2.08 17.64
N VAL A 369 -7.37 1.87 18.96
CA VAL A 369 -7.21 0.54 19.57
C VAL A 369 -8.60 -0.01 19.85
N VAL A 370 -8.94 -1.16 19.25
CA VAL A 370 -10.28 -1.76 19.29
C VAL A 370 -10.22 -3.20 19.80
N ASP A 371 -11.24 -3.64 20.53
CA ASP A 371 -11.42 -5.03 20.94
C ASP A 371 -11.88 -5.90 19.75
N ARG A 372 -12.87 -5.39 19.02
CA ARG A 372 -13.32 -5.93 17.74
C ARG A 372 -13.38 -4.80 16.71
N ILE A 373 -12.88 -5.05 15.51
CA ILE A 373 -12.98 -4.12 14.38
C ILE A 373 -14.46 -3.84 14.08
N PRO A 374 -14.94 -2.58 14.15
CA PRO A 374 -16.31 -2.24 13.76
C PRO A 374 -16.57 -2.46 12.27
N GLU A 375 -17.84 -2.69 11.91
CA GLU A 375 -18.29 -2.75 10.52
C GLU A 375 -18.60 -1.34 10.01
N ASP A 376 -17.56 -0.61 9.59
CA ASP A 376 -17.67 0.74 8.98
C ASP A 376 -16.77 0.82 7.73
N GLU A 377 -17.29 1.37 6.64
CA GLU A 377 -16.59 1.50 5.35
C GLU A 377 -15.39 2.45 5.39
N ASN A 378 -15.33 3.33 6.39
CA ASN A 378 -14.24 4.29 6.59
C ASN A 378 -13.04 3.70 7.38
N ILE A 379 -13.16 2.45 7.85
CA ILE A 379 -12.08 1.76 8.56
C ILE A 379 -11.02 1.24 7.59
N ILE A 380 -9.80 1.75 7.74
CA ILE A 380 -8.62 1.24 7.07
C ILE A 380 -7.94 0.23 8.00
N ARG A 381 -7.98 -1.05 7.62
CA ARG A 381 -7.20 -2.11 8.28
C ARG A 381 -5.72 -1.99 7.89
N ILE A 382 -4.83 -2.06 8.88
CA ILE A 382 -3.40 -2.13 8.63
C ILE A 382 -2.98 -3.55 8.25
N LYS A 383 -1.88 -3.67 7.51
CA LYS A 383 -1.09 -4.90 7.39
C LYS A 383 0.35 -4.52 7.71
N ILE A 384 0.95 -5.10 8.75
CA ILE A 384 2.32 -4.82 9.14
C ILE A 384 3.25 -5.55 8.17
N ARG A 385 4.28 -4.87 7.67
CA ARG A 385 5.28 -5.47 6.79
C ARG A 385 6.08 -6.50 7.56
N ARG A 386 6.14 -7.72 7.03
CA ARG A 386 6.98 -8.79 7.58
C ARG A 386 8.40 -8.65 7.09
N LYS A 387 9.33 -9.30 7.80
CA LYS A 387 10.71 -9.45 7.36
C LYS A 387 10.79 -10.67 6.45
N GLU A 388 11.38 -10.49 5.27
CA GLU A 388 11.66 -11.57 4.31
C GLU A 388 12.79 -12.49 4.79
#